data_AF-Q4N1T9-F1
#
_entry.id   AF-Q4N1T9-F1
#
_cell.length_a   1.000
_cell.length_b   1.000
_cell.length_c   1.000
_cell.angle_alpha   90.00
_cell.angle_beta   90.00
_cell.angle_gamma   90.00
#
_symmetry.space_group_name_H-M   'P 1'
#
loop_
_entity.id
_entity.type
_entity.pdbx_description
1 polymer ?
#
loop_
_entity_poly.entity_id
_entity_poly.type
_entity_poly.pdbx_seq_one_letter_code
_entity_poly.pdbx_strand_id
1 'polypeptide(L)'
;MMIPSTYLYILIFVRNLIPQIHAINPFGVNPSPLSTTFPHRTDIPRRVVTQLSSYGLNENTSASHICAKFPAWHPTTKEWEDKLRPMRLTLCSKEFGGGGNCLYFSLAGGLKEAGYKIGRFNFEREDLPMHLRQSILNRNFNKDGFFAMGDLRVLAAMSFVGLDPEIPNAQHYLDVEALKTKLQNTSIGLGDAPDIQWNPGQMLQVLESKIMEPIQVAKKIFSKLSSSNPVFTWGSGDDLYGLAEVLACDFLLFHKSNLTVQHIKSSTRSPVCTILLYYHDMIHFQGAGIVEWVYNSLDYKLYSVFEKFELSDKLYDLVMSQPH
;
A
#
# COMPACT_ATOMS: atom_id res chain seq x y z
N MET A 1 10.87 44.94 -29.77
CA MET A 1 10.34 43.76 -30.46
C MET A 1 9.38 43.08 -29.50
N MET A 2 8.08 43.29 -29.68
CA MET A 2 7.03 42.81 -28.76
C MET A 2 6.68 41.36 -29.08
N ILE A 3 6.84 40.47 -28.11
CA ILE A 3 6.36 39.09 -28.19
C ILE A 3 4.84 39.13 -27.91
N PRO A 4 3.98 38.52 -28.75
CA PRO A 4 2.54 38.64 -28.61
C PRO A 4 2.02 37.86 -27.39
N SER A 5 1.08 38.47 -26.66
CA SER A 5 0.57 38.01 -25.36
C SER A 5 -0.23 36.70 -25.41
N THR A 6 -0.44 36.11 -26.59
CA THR A 6 -1.17 34.85 -26.78
C THR A 6 -0.40 33.62 -26.29
N TYR A 7 0.94 33.64 -26.29
CA TYR A 7 1.74 32.51 -25.78
C TYR A 7 1.72 32.40 -24.25
N LEU A 8 1.49 33.51 -23.54
CA LEU A 8 1.44 33.51 -22.07
C LEU A 8 0.13 32.87 -21.55
N TYR A 9 -0.98 33.03 -22.27
CA TYR A 9 -2.26 32.44 -21.88
C TYR A 9 -2.33 30.92 -22.13
N ILE A 10 -1.65 30.40 -23.14
CA ILE A 10 -1.58 28.94 -23.39
C ILE A 10 -0.74 28.25 -22.30
N LEU A 11 0.35 28.87 -21.84
CA LEU A 11 1.16 28.33 -20.74
C LEU A 11 0.44 28.38 -19.38
N ILE A 12 -0.43 29.36 -19.15
CA ILE A 12 -1.23 29.45 -17.91
C ILE A 12 -2.42 28.46 -17.93
N PHE A 13 -3.01 28.20 -19.10
CA PHE A 13 -4.11 27.22 -19.22
C PHE A 13 -3.62 25.76 -19.14
N VAL A 14 -2.45 25.43 -19.69
CA VAL A 14 -1.88 24.08 -19.60
C VAL A 14 -1.45 23.72 -18.16
N ARG A 15 -1.13 24.72 -17.33
CA ARG A 15 -0.76 24.51 -15.92
C ARG A 15 -1.94 24.23 -14.98
N ASN A 16 -3.17 24.59 -15.36
CA ASN A 16 -4.38 24.44 -14.53
C ASN A 16 -5.27 23.25 -14.93
N LEU A 17 -4.98 22.54 -16.02
CA LEU A 17 -5.82 21.45 -16.56
C LEU A 17 -5.10 20.10 -16.70
N ILE A 18 -3.82 20.03 -16.34
CA ILE A 18 -3.10 18.76 -16.18
C ILE A 18 -2.91 18.56 -14.68
N PRO A 19 -3.63 17.61 -14.04
CA PRO A 19 -3.23 17.13 -12.73
C PRO A 19 -1.76 16.73 -12.84
N GLN A 20 -0.87 17.34 -12.04
CA GLN A 20 0.51 16.88 -11.99
C GLN A 20 0.50 15.48 -11.38
N ILE A 21 0.67 14.49 -12.25
CA ILE A 21 0.70 13.05 -11.97
C ILE A 21 2.11 12.70 -11.53
N HIS A 22 2.38 12.41 -10.24
CA HIS A 22 3.62 11.75 -9.79
C HIS A 22 3.44 11.17 -8.38
N ALA A 23 4.15 10.13 -7.91
CA ALA A 23 4.71 8.94 -8.56
C ALA A 23 4.99 7.87 -7.47
N ILE A 24 4.32 6.72 -7.50
CA ILE A 24 5.02 5.45 -7.46
C ILE A 24 5.65 5.38 -8.85
N ASN A 25 6.97 5.34 -8.92
CA ASN A 25 7.75 5.46 -10.15
C ASN A 25 7.06 4.75 -11.35
N PRO A 26 6.62 5.48 -12.41
CA PRO A 26 5.91 4.87 -13.53
C PRO A 26 6.78 3.89 -14.36
N PHE A 27 8.08 3.84 -14.08
CA PHE A 27 9.07 3.10 -14.86
C PHE A 27 9.36 1.66 -14.41
N GLY A 28 8.61 1.08 -13.47
CA GLY A 28 8.80 -0.33 -13.10
C GLY A 28 10.14 -0.64 -12.41
N VAL A 29 11.01 0.35 -12.26
CA VAL A 29 12.19 0.26 -11.40
C VAL A 29 11.68 0.26 -9.98
N ASN A 30 11.97 -0.79 -9.23
CA ASN A 30 11.77 -0.84 -7.79
C ASN A 30 12.31 0.48 -7.21
N PRO A 31 11.48 1.43 -6.76
CA PRO A 31 12.04 2.56 -6.04
C PRO A 31 12.61 1.94 -4.79
N SER A 32 13.95 1.92 -4.68
CA SER A 32 14.60 1.72 -3.39
C SER A 32 13.84 2.62 -2.44
N PRO A 33 13.18 2.07 -1.41
CA PRO A 33 12.37 2.85 -0.50
C PRO A 33 13.23 4.03 -0.05
N LEU A 34 12.72 5.25 -0.27
CA LEU A 34 13.52 6.46 -0.06
C LEU A 34 14.02 6.51 1.39
N SER A 35 13.36 5.82 2.31
CA SER A 35 13.92 5.43 3.61
C SER A 35 13.74 3.92 3.89
N THR A 36 14.81 3.13 3.92
CA THR A 36 14.83 1.91 4.73
C THR A 36 15.97 1.95 5.73
N THR A 37 15.62 1.81 7.00
CA THR A 37 16.51 1.38 8.09
C THR A 37 16.77 -0.13 8.08
N PHE A 38 16.29 -0.83 7.05
CA PHE A 38 16.26 -2.29 6.98
C PHE A 38 17.13 -2.78 5.82
N PRO A 39 18.08 -3.70 6.06
CA PRO A 39 18.98 -4.17 5.01
C PRO A 39 18.23 -5.00 3.97
N HIS A 40 18.28 -4.59 2.71
CA HIS A 40 17.78 -5.37 1.57
C HIS A 40 18.59 -6.66 1.40
N ARG A 41 17.90 -7.79 1.26
CA ARG A 41 18.53 -9.09 0.94
C ARG A 41 17.75 -9.82 -0.15
N THR A 42 18.50 -10.43 -1.07
CA THR A 42 18.02 -11.31 -2.12
C THR A 42 18.10 -12.76 -1.64
N ASP A 43 16.96 -13.41 -1.41
CA ASP A 43 16.88 -14.85 -1.14
C ASP A 43 15.83 -15.53 -2.05
N ILE A 44 16.09 -16.79 -2.39
CA ILE A 44 15.39 -17.63 -3.37
C ILE A 44 14.21 -18.37 -2.70
N PRO A 45 13.00 -18.44 -3.31
CA PRO A 45 11.82 -19.03 -2.66
C PRO A 45 11.71 -20.56 -2.79
N ARG A 46 11.06 -21.19 -1.79
CA ARG A 46 10.66 -22.62 -1.76
C ARG A 46 9.19 -22.77 -2.19
N ARG A 47 8.92 -23.76 -3.05
CA ARG A 47 7.59 -24.16 -3.58
C ARG A 47 6.79 -24.98 -2.57
N VAL A 48 5.53 -24.62 -2.27
CA VAL A 48 4.46 -25.54 -1.81
C VAL A 48 3.07 -24.97 -2.16
N VAL A 49 2.12 -25.88 -2.42
CA VAL A 49 0.70 -25.71 -2.75
C VAL A 49 -0.12 -25.20 -1.55
N THR A 50 -0.84 -24.10 -1.71
CA THR A 50 -1.68 -23.51 -0.66
C THR A 50 -3.15 -23.94 -0.77
N GLN A 51 -3.66 -24.61 0.27
CA GLN A 51 -5.09 -24.70 0.56
C GLN A 51 -5.38 -23.72 1.70
N LEU A 52 -6.18 -22.65 1.46
CA LEU A 52 -7.00 -21.98 2.49
C LEU A 52 -8.03 -20.98 1.90
N SER A 53 -9.12 -20.80 2.68
CA SER A 53 -10.44 -20.17 2.48
C SER A 53 -10.92 -19.79 1.07
N SER A 54 -12.02 -20.41 0.65
CA SER A 54 -12.67 -20.29 -0.65
C SER A 54 -14.00 -19.56 -0.53
N TYR A 55 -14.27 -18.64 -1.45
CA TYR A 55 -15.63 -18.20 -1.73
C TYR A 55 -16.41 -19.36 -2.37
N GLY A 56 -17.54 -19.73 -1.78
CA GLY A 56 -18.51 -20.67 -2.37
C GLY A 56 -19.28 -19.99 -3.50
N LEU A 57 -19.45 -20.71 -4.61
CA LEU A 57 -20.12 -20.25 -5.83
C LEU A 57 -21.63 -20.05 -5.62
N ASN A 58 -22.17 -18.97 -6.21
CA ASN A 58 -23.56 -18.93 -6.67
C ASN A 58 -23.56 -19.37 -8.14
N GLU A 59 -24.25 -20.47 -8.45
CA GLU A 59 -24.45 -20.95 -9.82
C GLU A 59 -25.36 -19.98 -10.59
N ASN A 60 -24.76 -19.00 -11.26
CA ASN A 60 -25.46 -18.17 -12.24
C ASN A 60 -24.70 -18.27 -13.57
N THR A 61 -25.19 -19.13 -14.45
CA THR A 61 -24.59 -19.49 -15.75
C THR A 61 -24.78 -18.42 -16.84
N SER A 62 -25.27 -17.24 -16.49
CA SER A 62 -25.58 -16.12 -17.39
C SER A 62 -24.65 -14.90 -17.28
N ALA A 63 -23.59 -14.95 -16.46
CA ALA A 63 -22.78 -13.76 -16.18
C ALA A 63 -21.81 -13.36 -17.31
N SER A 64 -21.95 -12.10 -17.73
CA SER A 64 -20.94 -11.24 -18.37
C SER A 64 -19.63 -11.22 -17.55
N HIS A 65 -18.54 -11.80 -18.08
CA HIS A 65 -17.19 -11.83 -17.48
C HIS A 65 -17.03 -12.59 -16.15
N ILE A 66 -15.90 -13.30 -15.96
CA ILE A 66 -15.69 -14.18 -14.79
C ILE A 66 -15.71 -13.45 -13.44
N CYS A 67 -15.21 -12.22 -13.39
CA CYS A 67 -15.22 -11.40 -12.17
C CYS A 67 -16.63 -11.17 -11.62
N ALA A 68 -17.65 -11.04 -12.49
CA ALA A 68 -19.03 -10.79 -12.07
C ALA A 68 -19.68 -11.98 -11.35
N LYS A 69 -19.04 -13.17 -11.38
CA LYS A 69 -19.47 -14.31 -10.56
C LYS A 69 -19.13 -14.13 -9.08
N PHE A 70 -18.22 -13.21 -8.75
CA PHE A 70 -17.85 -12.90 -7.38
C PHE A 70 -18.52 -11.58 -6.94
N PRO A 71 -19.27 -11.55 -5.83
CA PRO A 71 -20.03 -10.36 -5.42
C PRO A 71 -19.16 -9.09 -5.30
N ALA A 72 -19.59 -8.02 -5.96
CA ALA A 72 -18.93 -6.71 -6.00
C ALA A 72 -17.50 -6.71 -6.61
N TRP A 73 -17.11 -7.77 -7.30
CA TRP A 73 -15.89 -7.79 -8.11
C TRP A 73 -16.20 -7.42 -9.55
N HIS A 74 -15.30 -6.64 -10.14
CA HIS A 74 -15.45 -6.11 -11.48
C HIS A 74 -14.24 -6.47 -12.34
N PRO A 75 -14.41 -6.59 -13.66
CA PRO A 75 -13.27 -6.65 -14.58
C PRO A 75 -12.38 -5.42 -14.42
N THR A 76 -11.06 -5.57 -14.59
CA THR A 76 -10.13 -4.44 -14.69
C THR A 76 -10.15 -3.82 -16.09
N THR A 77 -8.99 -3.58 -16.70
CA THR A 77 -8.89 -3.11 -18.08
C THR A 77 -8.72 -4.27 -19.06
N LYS A 78 -9.05 -4.02 -20.34
CA LYS A 78 -8.88 -4.99 -21.42
C LYS A 78 -7.41 -5.35 -21.63
N GLU A 79 -6.51 -4.40 -21.43
CA GLU A 79 -5.07 -4.57 -21.57
C GLU A 79 -4.53 -5.58 -20.54
N TRP A 80 -5.02 -5.53 -19.29
CA TRP A 80 -4.72 -6.55 -18.29
C TRP A 80 -5.30 -7.91 -18.67
N GLU A 81 -6.52 -7.94 -19.19
CA GLU A 81 -7.14 -9.18 -19.67
C GLU A 81 -6.31 -9.82 -20.79
N ASP A 82 -5.93 -9.04 -21.80
CA ASP A 82 -5.13 -9.50 -22.93
C ASP A 82 -3.73 -9.97 -22.48
N LYS A 83 -3.11 -9.29 -21.49
CA LYS A 83 -1.82 -9.71 -20.91
C LYS A 83 -1.91 -11.03 -20.13
N LEU A 84 -3.00 -11.25 -19.39
CA LEU A 84 -3.17 -12.39 -18.49
C LEU A 84 -3.78 -13.62 -19.16
N ARG A 85 -4.53 -13.43 -20.26
CA ARG A 85 -5.20 -14.51 -21.00
C ARG A 85 -4.27 -15.65 -21.41
N PRO A 86 -3.05 -15.42 -21.93
CA PRO A 86 -2.12 -16.51 -22.27
C PRO A 86 -1.73 -17.38 -21.07
N MET A 87 -1.67 -16.78 -19.88
CA MET A 87 -1.40 -17.47 -18.62
C MET A 87 -2.66 -18.04 -17.96
N ARG A 88 -3.84 -17.88 -18.58
CA ARG A 88 -5.12 -18.31 -18.00
C ARG A 88 -5.35 -17.74 -16.61
N LEU A 89 -5.04 -16.45 -16.47
CA LEU A 89 -5.33 -15.65 -15.29
C LEU A 89 -6.33 -14.56 -15.70
N THR A 90 -7.17 -14.14 -14.76
CA THR A 90 -7.97 -12.92 -14.88
C THR A 90 -7.78 -12.08 -13.64
N LEU A 91 -7.45 -10.81 -13.85
CA LEU A 91 -7.43 -9.80 -12.80
C LEU A 91 -8.82 -9.19 -12.65
N CYS A 92 -9.30 -9.17 -11.42
CA CYS A 92 -10.51 -8.51 -10.99
C CYS A 92 -10.15 -7.41 -10.00
N SER A 93 -10.98 -6.38 -9.89
CA SER A 93 -10.85 -5.37 -8.86
C SER A 93 -12.14 -5.17 -8.07
N LYS A 94 -12.00 -4.63 -6.87
CA LYS A 94 -13.12 -4.35 -5.97
C LYS A 94 -12.90 -3.07 -5.17
N GLU A 95 -13.95 -2.26 -5.10
CA GLU A 95 -13.99 -1.06 -4.29
C GLU A 95 -14.36 -1.39 -2.85
N PHE A 96 -13.56 -0.89 -1.90
CA PHE A 96 -13.82 -1.04 -0.47
C PHE A 96 -14.15 0.29 0.23
N GLY A 97 -13.88 1.42 -0.41
CA GLY A 97 -14.11 2.75 0.13
C GLY A 97 -13.29 3.81 -0.60
N GLY A 98 -13.56 5.09 -0.28
CA GLY A 98 -12.95 6.23 -0.97
C GLY A 98 -12.67 7.41 -0.06
N GLY A 99 -12.54 8.60 -0.65
CA GLY A 99 -12.35 9.85 0.09
C GLY A 99 -10.94 10.04 0.66
N GLY A 100 -9.91 9.64 -0.09
CA GLY A 100 -8.50 9.77 0.31
C GLY A 100 -7.99 8.68 1.29
N ASN A 101 -8.85 7.72 1.63
CA ASN A 101 -8.52 6.56 2.49
C ASN A 101 -8.57 5.22 1.74
N CYS A 102 -8.65 5.24 0.41
CA CYS A 102 -8.90 4.06 -0.42
C CYS A 102 -7.85 2.95 -0.25
N LEU A 103 -6.58 3.30 0.00
CA LEU A 103 -5.53 2.34 0.36
C LEU A 103 -5.92 1.52 1.59
N TYR A 104 -6.14 2.20 2.70
CA TYR A 104 -6.42 1.58 3.99
C TYR A 104 -7.76 0.83 3.99
N PHE A 105 -8.76 1.33 3.25
CA PHE A 105 -10.02 0.59 3.04
C PHE A 105 -9.79 -0.71 2.26
N SER A 106 -9.01 -0.68 1.17
CA SER A 106 -8.73 -1.85 0.36
C SER A 106 -7.96 -2.91 1.14
N LEU A 107 -6.99 -2.49 1.97
CA LEU A 107 -6.27 -3.39 2.86
C LEU A 107 -7.15 -4.00 3.94
N ALA A 108 -7.90 -3.18 4.68
CA ALA A 108 -8.79 -3.65 5.74
C ALA A 108 -9.89 -4.58 5.19
N GLY A 109 -10.48 -4.20 4.06
CA GLY A 109 -11.50 -4.97 3.36
C GLY A 109 -10.95 -6.31 2.85
N GLY A 110 -9.82 -6.31 2.16
CA GLY A 110 -9.17 -7.51 1.65
C GLY A 110 -8.78 -8.49 2.75
N LEU A 111 -8.16 -8.01 3.84
CA LEU A 111 -7.80 -8.83 5.00
C LEU A 111 -9.03 -9.43 5.68
N LYS A 112 -10.08 -8.62 5.89
CA LYS A 112 -11.33 -9.08 6.50
C LYS A 112 -12.00 -10.16 5.66
N GLU A 113 -12.10 -9.94 4.35
CA GLU A 113 -12.68 -10.88 3.40
C GLU A 113 -11.92 -12.21 3.33
N ALA A 114 -10.60 -12.17 3.49
CA ALA A 114 -9.74 -13.35 3.58
C ALA A 114 -9.68 -13.97 4.99
N GLY A 115 -10.41 -13.43 5.98
CA GLY A 115 -10.46 -13.97 7.34
C GLY A 115 -9.24 -13.68 8.21
N TYR A 116 -8.39 -12.73 7.83
CA TYR A 116 -7.19 -12.34 8.59
C TYR A 116 -7.56 -11.42 9.76
N LYS A 117 -7.78 -12.03 10.92
CA LYS A 117 -7.92 -11.32 12.20
C LYS A 117 -6.60 -10.69 12.64
N ILE A 118 -6.67 -9.65 13.48
CA ILE A 118 -5.49 -8.95 14.00
C ILE A 118 -4.52 -9.91 14.71
N GLY A 119 -5.03 -10.91 15.44
CA GLY A 119 -4.22 -11.89 16.16
C GLY A 119 -3.35 -12.80 15.28
N ARG A 120 -3.58 -12.85 13.95
CA ARG A 120 -2.67 -13.54 13.01
C ARG A 120 -1.33 -12.81 12.85
N PHE A 121 -1.27 -11.53 13.18
CA PHE A 121 -0.09 -10.69 13.01
C PHE A 121 0.71 -10.64 14.32
N ASN A 122 1.97 -11.08 14.28
CA ASN A 122 2.83 -11.08 15.45
C ASN A 122 3.52 -9.72 15.62
N PHE A 123 2.96 -8.89 16.49
CA PHE A 123 3.54 -7.59 16.85
C PHE A 123 4.62 -7.67 17.92
N GLU A 124 4.85 -8.83 18.55
CA GLU A 124 5.87 -9.02 19.58
C GLU A 124 7.26 -9.36 18.99
N ARG A 125 7.33 -9.54 17.66
CA ARG A 125 8.52 -9.98 16.95
C ARG A 125 9.75 -9.07 17.20
N GLU A 126 10.92 -9.70 17.27
CA GLU A 126 12.17 -9.06 17.70
C GLU A 126 12.84 -8.21 16.61
N ASP A 127 12.50 -8.46 15.35
CA ASP A 127 12.96 -7.67 14.19
C ASP A 127 12.30 -6.29 14.10
N LEU A 128 11.17 -6.07 14.80
CA LEU A 128 10.60 -4.74 14.93
C LEU A 128 11.44 -3.86 15.86
N PRO A 129 11.70 -2.59 15.48
CA PRO A 129 12.29 -1.64 16.41
C PRO A 129 11.53 -1.60 17.73
N MET A 130 12.25 -1.75 18.85
CA MET A 130 11.65 -1.92 20.17
C MET A 130 10.60 -0.86 20.50
N HIS A 131 10.86 0.39 20.13
CA HIS A 131 9.98 1.52 20.37
C HIS A 131 8.68 1.47 19.53
N LEU A 132 8.77 1.02 18.28
CA LEU A 132 7.61 0.77 17.43
C LEU A 132 6.78 -0.39 17.99
N ARG A 133 7.44 -1.50 18.34
CA ARG A 133 6.80 -2.67 18.97
C ARG A 133 6.03 -2.28 20.24
N GLN A 134 6.67 -1.57 21.17
CA GLN A 134 6.02 -1.12 22.40
C GLN A 134 4.83 -0.21 22.12
N SER A 135 4.96 0.68 21.13
CA SER A 135 3.86 1.55 20.74
C SER A 135 2.66 0.75 20.22
N ILE A 136 2.89 -0.28 19.40
CA ILE A 136 1.81 -1.13 18.86
C ILE A 136 1.14 -1.95 19.96
N LEU A 137 1.92 -2.55 20.85
CA LEU A 137 1.38 -3.38 21.94
C LEU A 137 0.50 -2.55 22.89
N ASN A 138 0.93 -1.33 23.22
CA ASN A 138 0.18 -0.42 24.11
C ASN A 138 -1.13 0.10 23.51
N ARG A 139 -1.33 0.00 22.19
CA ARG A 139 -2.61 0.32 21.53
C ARG A 139 -3.71 -0.71 21.85
N ASN A 140 -3.35 -1.90 22.35
CA ASN A 140 -4.29 -2.95 22.76
C ASN A 140 -5.33 -3.31 21.69
N PHE A 141 -4.88 -3.51 20.44
CA PHE A 141 -5.78 -3.96 19.37
C PHE A 141 -6.51 -5.25 19.75
N ASN A 142 -7.81 -5.32 19.41
CA ASN A 142 -8.61 -6.53 19.62
C ASN A 142 -8.11 -7.66 18.72
N LYS A 143 -7.35 -8.60 19.29
CA LYS A 143 -6.75 -9.74 18.56
C LYS A 143 -7.79 -10.62 17.85
N ASP A 144 -9.02 -10.70 18.36
CA ASP A 144 -10.11 -11.46 17.73
C ASP A 144 -10.86 -10.70 16.64
N GLY A 145 -10.63 -9.38 16.56
CA GLY A 145 -11.23 -8.49 15.58
C GLY A 145 -10.49 -8.47 14.24
N PHE A 146 -11.05 -7.72 13.30
CA PHE A 146 -10.41 -7.36 12.03
C PHE A 146 -9.91 -5.93 12.11
N PHE A 147 -8.84 -5.61 11.35
CA PHE A 147 -8.43 -4.23 11.21
C PHE A 147 -9.55 -3.40 10.58
N ALA A 148 -9.83 -2.26 11.20
CA ALA A 148 -10.51 -1.16 10.54
C ALA A 148 -9.50 -0.35 9.70
N MET A 149 -10.03 0.44 8.77
CA MET A 149 -9.26 1.40 7.97
C MET A 149 -8.39 2.31 8.86
N GLY A 150 -8.99 2.83 9.95
CA GLY A 150 -8.28 3.70 10.90
C GLY A 150 -7.12 3.01 11.63
N ASP A 151 -7.22 1.70 11.90
CA ASP A 151 -6.15 0.95 12.56
C ASP A 151 -4.92 0.88 11.65
N LEU A 152 -5.13 0.55 10.37
CA LEU A 152 -4.04 0.48 9.38
C LEU A 152 -3.42 1.85 9.14
N ARG A 153 -4.23 2.91 9.12
CA ARG A 153 -3.73 4.28 8.96
C ARG A 153 -2.88 4.71 10.16
N VAL A 154 -3.29 4.34 11.37
CA VAL A 154 -2.48 4.55 12.59
C VAL A 154 -1.17 3.78 12.49
N LEU A 155 -1.18 2.50 12.12
CA LEU A 155 0.05 1.69 11.99
C LEU A 155 1.01 2.27 10.95
N ALA A 156 0.50 2.75 9.82
CA ALA A 156 1.32 3.41 8.80
C ALA A 156 1.94 4.71 9.33
N ALA A 157 1.17 5.55 10.02
CA ALA A 157 1.67 6.77 10.66
C ALA A 157 2.75 6.47 11.72
N MET A 158 2.56 5.41 12.51
CA MET A 158 3.57 4.94 13.48
C MET A 158 4.84 4.48 12.78
N SER A 159 4.73 3.76 11.66
CA SER A 159 5.90 3.36 10.86
C SER A 159 6.65 4.57 10.29
N PHE A 160 5.93 5.60 9.85
CA PHE A 160 6.54 6.84 9.37
C PHE A 160 7.29 7.56 10.49
N VAL A 161 6.63 7.85 11.61
CA VAL A 161 7.23 8.57 12.75
C VAL A 161 8.29 7.72 13.47
N GLY A 162 8.20 6.40 13.37
CA GLY A 162 8.99 5.42 14.10
C GLY A 162 8.31 4.92 15.37
N LEU A 163 7.37 5.68 15.93
CA LEU A 163 6.63 5.34 17.14
C LEU A 163 5.27 6.03 17.18
N ASP A 164 4.48 5.71 18.21
CA ASP A 164 3.33 6.53 18.58
C ASP A 164 3.73 7.56 19.64
N PRO A 165 3.79 8.86 19.29
CA PRO A 165 4.29 9.89 20.19
C PRO A 165 3.28 10.25 21.30
N GLU A 166 2.04 9.75 21.23
CA GLU A 166 1.03 9.94 22.27
C GLU A 166 1.17 8.92 23.42
N ILE A 167 1.94 7.85 23.23
CA ILE A 167 2.16 6.87 24.29
C ILE A 167 3.18 7.41 25.31
N PRO A 168 2.83 7.44 26.62
CA PRO A 168 3.76 7.84 27.66
C PRO A 168 5.05 7.01 27.62
N ASN A 169 6.19 7.65 27.84
CA ASN A 169 7.53 7.05 27.82
C ASN A 169 8.05 6.60 26.44
N ALA A 170 7.21 6.43 25.43
CA ALA A 170 7.66 6.17 24.06
C ALA A 170 8.49 7.35 23.51
N GLN A 171 8.21 8.56 24.01
CA GLN A 171 8.83 9.82 23.58
C GLN A 171 10.36 9.81 23.67
N HIS A 172 10.93 9.08 24.63
CA HIS A 172 12.39 9.00 24.82
C HIS A 172 13.11 8.19 23.73
N TYR A 173 12.37 7.41 22.94
CA TYR A 173 12.92 6.57 21.88
C TYR A 173 12.77 7.17 20.49
N LEU A 174 12.33 8.43 20.39
CA LEU A 174 12.19 9.09 19.09
C LEU A 174 13.57 9.26 18.44
N ASP A 175 13.76 8.58 17.30
CA ASP A 175 14.92 8.79 16.45
C ASP A 175 14.70 10.03 15.58
N VAL A 176 15.23 11.15 16.06
CA VAL A 176 15.09 12.46 15.43
C VAL A 176 15.77 12.51 14.06
N GLU A 177 16.90 11.83 13.89
CA GLU A 177 17.63 11.85 12.61
C GLU A 177 16.92 10.97 11.57
N ALA A 178 16.42 9.80 11.95
CA ALA A 178 15.58 9.00 11.07
C ALA A 178 14.32 9.76 10.63
N LEU A 179 13.69 10.51 11.55
CA LEU A 179 12.54 11.35 11.22
C LEU A 179 12.92 12.48 10.25
N LYS A 180 14.07 13.15 10.43
CA LYS A 180 14.58 14.15 9.47
C LYS A 180 14.78 13.56 8.09
N THR A 181 15.47 12.43 8.00
CA THR A 181 15.73 11.77 6.73
C THR A 181 14.42 11.42 6.01
N LYS A 182 13.44 10.88 6.73
CA LYS A 182 12.10 10.64 6.16
C LYS A 182 11.45 11.92 5.65
N LEU A 183 11.43 12.98 6.46
CA LEU A 183 10.86 14.27 6.06
C LEU A 183 11.57 14.89 4.84
N GLN A 184 12.90 14.83 4.78
CA GLN A 184 13.71 15.27 3.65
C GLN A 184 13.32 14.49 2.39
N ASN A 185 13.29 13.17 2.48
CA ASN A 185 12.96 12.30 1.37
C ASN A 185 11.52 12.50 0.88
N THR A 186 10.56 12.60 1.79
CA THR A 186 9.16 12.91 1.48
C THR A 186 9.04 14.30 0.84
N SER A 187 9.74 15.30 1.37
CA SER A 187 9.70 16.67 0.83
C SER A 187 10.33 16.76 -0.57
N ILE A 188 11.40 16.01 -0.84
CA ILE A 188 12.03 15.94 -2.16
C ILE A 188 11.16 15.14 -3.14
N GLY A 189 10.66 13.99 -2.70
CA GLY A 189 9.91 13.06 -3.54
C GLY A 189 8.52 13.56 -3.90
N LEU A 190 7.86 14.29 -3.00
CA LEU A 190 6.48 14.72 -3.19
C LEU A 190 6.32 16.23 -3.38
N GLY A 191 7.29 17.06 -2.97
CA GLY A 191 7.21 18.52 -3.12
C GLY A 191 5.99 19.15 -2.44
N ASP A 192 5.50 20.26 -3.03
CA ASP A 192 4.29 20.99 -2.60
C ASP A 192 3.00 20.40 -3.21
N ALA A 193 2.89 19.06 -3.26
CA ALA A 193 1.72 18.42 -3.84
C ALA A 193 0.45 18.79 -3.05
N PRO A 194 -0.64 19.18 -3.73
CA PRO A 194 -1.84 19.72 -3.08
C PRO A 194 -2.60 18.70 -2.21
N ASP A 195 -2.35 17.40 -2.40
CA ASP A 195 -2.87 16.31 -1.58
C ASP A 195 -2.08 16.07 -0.28
N ILE A 196 -0.95 16.75 -0.10
CA ILE A 196 -0.09 16.67 1.09
C ILE A 196 -0.31 17.91 1.95
N GLN A 197 -1.41 17.90 2.68
CA GLN A 197 -1.86 19.04 3.48
C GLN A 197 -1.19 19.14 4.86
N TRP A 198 -0.20 18.27 5.13
CA TRP A 198 0.55 18.26 6.38
C TRP A 198 1.95 18.88 6.27
N ASN A 199 2.35 19.33 5.06
CA ASN A 199 3.54 20.14 4.77
C ASN A 199 4.87 19.55 5.31
N PRO A 200 5.38 18.44 4.75
CA PRO A 200 6.60 17.77 5.21
C PRO A 200 7.82 18.71 5.25
N GLY A 201 8.00 19.56 4.25
CA GLY A 201 9.11 20.53 4.21
C GLY A 201 9.06 21.56 5.34
N GLN A 202 7.86 22.03 5.72
CA GLN A 202 7.69 22.90 6.87
C GLN A 202 8.01 22.17 8.18
N MET A 203 7.57 20.92 8.32
CA MET A 203 7.88 20.11 9.51
C MET A 203 9.37 19.84 9.65
N LEU A 204 10.06 19.60 8.53
CA LEU A 204 11.52 19.50 8.49
C LEU A 204 12.19 20.79 8.96
N GLN A 205 11.80 21.93 8.40
CA GLN A 205 12.36 23.23 8.76
C GLN A 205 12.17 23.55 10.25
N VAL A 206 11.00 23.25 10.82
CA VAL A 206 10.73 23.42 12.26
C VAL A 206 11.66 22.56 13.10
N LEU A 207 11.93 21.33 12.66
CA LEU A 207 12.77 20.39 13.37
C LEU A 207 14.28 20.72 13.24
N GLU A 208 14.72 21.23 12.09
CA GLU A 208 16.10 21.70 11.86
C GLU A 208 16.41 23.02 12.58
N SER A 209 15.45 23.95 12.60
CA SER A 209 15.58 25.24 13.28
C SER A 209 15.48 25.16 14.80
N LYS A 210 15.09 24.00 15.35
CA LYS A 210 14.91 23.75 16.79
C LYS A 210 13.93 24.73 17.46
N ILE A 211 12.99 25.30 16.69
CA ILE A 211 11.94 26.20 17.21
C ILE A 211 10.94 25.41 18.08
N MET A 212 10.82 24.11 17.85
CA MET A 212 9.92 23.21 18.56
C MET A 212 10.65 21.93 18.97
N GLU A 213 10.35 21.44 20.17
CA GLU A 213 10.87 20.15 20.64
C GLU A 213 10.53 19.03 19.64
N PRO A 214 11.48 18.15 19.28
CA PRO A 214 11.28 17.12 18.26
C PRO A 214 10.03 16.26 18.49
N ILE A 215 9.73 15.95 19.75
CA ILE A 215 8.55 15.17 20.10
C ILE A 215 7.23 15.88 19.78
N GLN A 216 7.18 17.21 19.92
CA GLN A 216 6.00 18.00 19.57
C GLN A 216 5.79 18.05 18.06
N VAL A 217 6.88 18.08 17.29
CA VAL A 217 6.84 17.93 15.83
C VAL A 217 6.33 16.53 15.45
N ALA A 218 6.86 15.48 16.08
CA ALA A 218 6.41 14.10 15.87
C ALA A 218 4.91 13.93 16.16
N LYS A 219 4.38 14.49 17.25
CA LYS A 219 2.93 14.49 17.55
C LYS A 219 2.10 15.16 16.46
N LYS A 220 2.56 16.31 15.94
CA LYS A 220 1.88 17.02 14.85
C LYS A 220 1.86 16.19 13.58
N ILE A 221 3.00 15.60 13.19
CA ILE A 221 3.09 14.73 12.02
C ILE A 221 2.16 13.52 12.21
N PHE A 222 2.29 12.84 13.34
CA PHE A 222 1.50 11.66 13.68
C PHE A 222 0.00 11.92 13.57
N SER A 223 -0.49 12.96 14.26
CA SER A 223 -1.93 13.30 14.25
C SER A 223 -2.46 13.62 12.85
N LYS A 224 -1.64 14.23 11.98
CA LYS A 224 -2.01 14.51 10.59
C LYS A 224 -2.06 13.24 9.74
N LEU A 225 -1.02 12.41 9.82
CA LEU A 225 -0.93 11.16 9.06
C LEU A 225 -2.00 10.17 9.49
N SER A 226 -2.24 10.02 10.80
CA SER A 226 -3.22 9.08 11.35
C SER A 226 -4.67 9.53 11.18
N SER A 227 -4.93 10.79 10.81
CA SER A 227 -6.29 11.34 10.72
C SER A 227 -7.05 10.79 9.51
N SER A 228 -8.20 10.17 9.76
CA SER A 228 -9.15 9.73 8.72
C SER A 228 -10.18 10.79 8.35
N ASN A 229 -10.39 11.82 9.17
CA ASN A 229 -11.31 12.93 8.91
C ASN A 229 -10.98 14.17 9.79
N PRO A 230 -10.55 15.30 9.20
CA PRO A 230 -10.25 15.48 7.78
C PRO A 230 -9.02 14.68 7.36
N VAL A 231 -8.96 14.29 6.09
CA VAL A 231 -7.82 13.56 5.50
C VAL A 231 -6.75 14.58 5.10
N PHE A 232 -5.57 14.49 5.70
CA PHE A 232 -4.45 15.40 5.38
C PHE A 232 -3.45 14.82 4.37
N THR A 233 -3.56 13.53 4.05
CA THR A 233 -2.73 12.87 3.03
C THR A 233 -3.39 11.58 2.56
N TRP A 234 -3.19 11.22 1.30
CA TRP A 234 -3.61 9.93 0.78
C TRP A 234 -2.59 8.85 1.12
N GLY A 235 -3.03 7.59 1.09
CA GLY A 235 -2.11 6.47 1.22
C GLY A 235 -1.12 6.41 0.06
N SER A 236 0.11 6.02 0.34
CA SER A 236 1.25 6.11 -0.57
C SER A 236 2.09 4.84 -0.60
N GLY A 237 3.14 4.83 -1.43
CA GLY A 237 4.15 3.77 -1.42
C GLY A 237 4.85 3.66 -0.07
N ASP A 238 5.13 4.77 0.61
CA ASP A 238 5.77 4.77 1.93
C ASP A 238 4.88 4.10 3.00
N ASP A 239 3.56 4.30 2.92
CA ASP A 239 2.60 3.58 3.77
C ASP A 239 2.64 2.07 3.50
N LEU A 240 2.71 1.66 2.23
CA LEU A 240 2.81 0.24 1.87
C LEU A 240 4.12 -0.38 2.36
N TYR A 241 5.26 0.28 2.21
CA TYR A 241 6.53 -0.21 2.75
C TYR A 241 6.48 -0.30 4.29
N GLY A 242 5.96 0.74 4.94
CA GLY A 242 5.81 0.76 6.39
C GLY A 242 4.88 -0.33 6.92
N LEU A 243 3.75 -0.55 6.25
CA LEU A 243 2.80 -1.61 6.60
C LEU A 243 3.35 -3.01 6.26
N ALA A 244 4.11 -3.16 5.18
CA ALA A 244 4.74 -4.43 4.81
C ALA A 244 5.66 -4.87 5.93
N GLU A 245 6.50 -3.95 6.41
CA GLU A 245 7.29 -4.15 7.59
C GLU A 245 6.38 -4.41 8.78
N VAL A 246 5.62 -3.44 9.29
CA VAL A 246 4.85 -3.57 10.54
C VAL A 246 3.96 -4.82 10.64
N LEU A 247 3.28 -5.20 9.56
CA LEU A 247 2.43 -6.39 9.53
C LEU A 247 3.18 -7.66 9.14
N ALA A 248 4.46 -7.58 8.75
CA ALA A 248 5.20 -8.68 8.15
C ALA A 248 4.41 -9.30 6.99
N CYS A 249 3.93 -8.46 6.07
CA CYS A 249 3.21 -8.92 4.89
C CYS A 249 3.86 -8.39 3.62
N ASP A 250 3.56 -9.04 2.52
CA ASP A 250 3.95 -8.59 1.20
C ASP A 250 2.75 -7.99 0.46
N PHE A 251 3.02 -7.10 -0.50
CA PHE A 251 2.00 -6.58 -1.40
C PHE A 251 2.38 -6.86 -2.86
N LEU A 252 1.40 -7.31 -3.64
CA LEU A 252 1.47 -7.28 -5.09
C LEU A 252 0.57 -6.16 -5.59
N LEU A 253 1.19 -5.13 -6.16
CA LEU A 253 0.53 -3.95 -6.67
C LEU A 253 0.43 -4.05 -8.19
N PHE A 254 -0.78 -4.29 -8.70
CA PHE A 254 -1.08 -4.34 -10.12
C PHE A 254 -1.37 -2.92 -10.60
N HIS A 255 -0.48 -2.38 -11.43
CA HIS A 255 -0.60 -1.04 -11.98
C HIS A 255 -1.48 -1.02 -13.22
N LYS A 256 -2.49 -0.14 -13.23
CA LYS A 256 -3.41 -0.01 -14.37
C LYS A 256 -2.72 0.45 -15.67
N SER A 257 -1.91 1.51 -15.61
CA SER A 257 -1.36 2.17 -16.81
C SER A 257 -0.25 1.41 -17.53
N ASN A 258 0.75 0.90 -16.81
CA ASN A 258 1.95 0.27 -17.39
C ASN A 258 1.88 -1.27 -17.37
N LEU A 259 0.77 -1.83 -16.88
CA LEU A 259 0.53 -3.26 -16.76
C LEU A 259 1.63 -3.99 -15.97
N THR A 260 2.34 -3.32 -15.07
CA THR A 260 3.37 -3.97 -14.25
C THR A 260 2.80 -4.48 -12.94
N VAL A 261 3.47 -5.47 -12.36
CA VAL A 261 3.21 -5.92 -10.99
C VAL A 261 4.41 -5.52 -10.16
N GLN A 262 4.21 -4.61 -9.23
CA GLN A 262 5.24 -4.26 -8.27
C GLN A 262 5.09 -5.14 -7.03
N HIS A 263 6.19 -5.77 -6.62
CA HIS A 263 6.23 -6.56 -5.39
C HIS A 263 6.90 -5.75 -4.27
N ILE A 264 6.11 -5.33 -3.30
CA ILE A 264 6.57 -4.69 -2.07
C ILE A 264 6.75 -5.79 -1.02
N LYS A 265 8.00 -6.01 -0.61
CA LYS A 265 8.40 -7.08 0.30
C LYS A 265 8.57 -6.56 1.72
N SER A 266 8.10 -7.31 2.69
CA SER A 266 8.59 -7.18 4.06
C SER A 266 10.02 -7.70 4.18
N SER A 267 10.78 -7.22 5.16
CA SER A 267 12.10 -7.75 5.50
C SER A 267 12.05 -9.16 6.12
N THR A 268 10.85 -9.63 6.48
CA THR A 268 10.67 -10.95 7.09
C THR A 268 10.83 -12.08 6.08
N ARG A 269 11.48 -13.18 6.49
CA ARG A 269 11.71 -14.34 5.61
C ARG A 269 10.43 -15.08 5.21
N SER A 270 9.39 -14.97 6.03
CA SER A 270 8.12 -15.65 5.83
C SER A 270 7.03 -14.64 6.18
N PRO A 271 6.55 -13.85 5.21
CA PRO A 271 5.45 -12.93 5.47
C PRO A 271 4.24 -13.70 5.97
N VAL A 272 3.38 -13.08 6.78
CA VAL A 272 2.11 -13.64 7.23
C VAL A 272 1.19 -13.91 6.04
N CYS A 273 1.16 -12.99 5.10
CA CYS A 273 0.35 -13.05 3.88
C CYS A 273 0.90 -12.14 2.78
N THR A 274 0.41 -12.34 1.56
CA THR A 274 0.59 -11.44 0.43
C THR A 274 -0.75 -10.88 0.00
N ILE A 275 -0.88 -9.56 0.02
CA ILE A 275 -2.14 -8.86 -0.26
C ILE A 275 -2.08 -8.27 -1.67
N LEU A 276 -3.15 -8.44 -2.43
CA LEU A 276 -3.22 -7.97 -3.80
C LEU A 276 -3.97 -6.63 -3.86
N LEU A 277 -3.34 -5.64 -4.48
CA LEU A 277 -3.91 -4.32 -4.70
C LEU A 277 -3.93 -3.97 -6.19
N TYR A 278 -4.95 -3.26 -6.61
CA TYR A 278 -5.05 -2.68 -7.95
C TYR A 278 -4.92 -1.16 -7.86
N TYR A 279 -3.98 -0.59 -8.61
CA TYR A 279 -3.63 0.82 -8.52
C TYR A 279 -3.99 1.58 -9.79
N HIS A 280 -4.85 2.59 -9.64
CA HIS A 280 -5.26 3.49 -10.72
C HIS A 280 -4.42 4.75 -10.68
N ASP A 281 -3.44 4.80 -11.58
CA ASP A 281 -2.87 6.02 -12.17
C ASP A 281 -2.62 7.13 -11.14
N MET A 282 -1.92 6.78 -10.07
CA MET A 282 -1.47 7.69 -9.02
C MET A 282 -2.48 8.19 -7.99
N ILE A 283 -3.76 7.85 -8.11
CA ILE A 283 -4.81 8.54 -7.33
C ILE A 283 -5.69 7.60 -6.51
N HIS A 284 -5.73 6.30 -6.82
CA HIS A 284 -6.72 5.42 -6.21
C HIS A 284 -6.26 3.96 -6.08
N PHE A 285 -6.59 3.36 -4.94
CA PHE A 285 -6.34 1.95 -4.64
C PHE A 285 -7.66 1.20 -4.53
N GLN A 286 -7.69 0.02 -5.15
CA GLN A 286 -8.74 -0.98 -5.02
C GLN A 286 -8.13 -2.30 -4.52
N GLY A 287 -8.95 -3.21 -4.00
CA GLY A 287 -8.51 -4.59 -3.83
C GLY A 287 -8.36 -5.25 -5.20
N ALA A 288 -7.28 -6.02 -5.39
CA ALA A 288 -7.11 -6.88 -6.56
C ALA A 288 -7.46 -8.33 -6.22
N GLY A 289 -7.90 -9.07 -7.22
CA GLY A 289 -8.22 -10.49 -7.11
C GLY A 289 -7.79 -11.22 -8.38
N ILE A 290 -7.08 -12.33 -8.23
CA ILE A 290 -6.72 -13.20 -9.36
C ILE A 290 -7.67 -14.38 -9.40
N VAL A 291 -8.25 -14.61 -10.56
CA VAL A 291 -8.99 -15.83 -10.89
C VAL A 291 -8.16 -16.67 -11.83
N GLU A 292 -7.96 -17.94 -11.46
CA GLU A 292 -7.25 -18.90 -12.29
C GLU A 292 -8.22 -19.80 -13.05
N TRP A 293 -7.96 -20.00 -14.33
CA TRP A 293 -8.80 -20.87 -15.15
C TRP A 293 -8.19 -22.27 -15.22
N VAL A 294 -8.97 -23.26 -14.75
CA VAL A 294 -8.67 -24.69 -14.88
C VAL A 294 -9.45 -25.24 -16.07
N TYR A 295 -8.78 -25.98 -16.96
CA TYR A 295 -9.46 -26.58 -18.12
C TYR A 295 -10.54 -27.56 -17.66
N ASN A 296 -11.71 -27.48 -18.31
CA ASN A 296 -12.85 -28.37 -18.10
C ASN A 296 -13.38 -28.40 -16.66
N SER A 297 -13.06 -27.38 -15.85
CA SER A 297 -13.67 -27.18 -14.54
C SER A 297 -14.46 -25.88 -14.52
N LEU A 298 -15.65 -25.93 -13.93
CA LEU A 298 -16.44 -24.75 -13.60
C LEU A 298 -16.07 -24.19 -12.21
N ASP A 299 -15.13 -24.84 -11.51
CA ASP A 299 -14.61 -24.37 -10.24
C ASP A 299 -13.58 -23.27 -10.47
N TYR A 300 -14.05 -22.04 -10.30
CA TYR A 300 -13.20 -20.85 -10.29
C TYR A 300 -13.08 -20.34 -8.86
N LYS A 301 -11.87 -19.95 -8.47
CA LYS A 301 -11.61 -19.29 -7.19
C LYS A 301 -10.92 -17.96 -7.43
N LEU A 302 -11.35 -16.95 -6.68
CA LEU A 302 -10.72 -15.64 -6.63
C LEU A 302 -9.81 -15.55 -5.41
N TYR A 303 -8.57 -15.14 -5.63
CA TYR A 303 -7.56 -14.93 -4.60
C TYR A 303 -7.23 -13.44 -4.52
N SER A 304 -7.60 -12.78 -3.42
CA SER A 304 -7.23 -11.40 -3.11
C SER A 304 -6.13 -11.29 -2.03
N VAL A 305 -5.91 -12.37 -1.29
CA VAL A 305 -4.84 -12.53 -0.31
C VAL A 305 -4.32 -13.97 -0.41
N PHE A 306 -3.00 -14.14 -0.46
CA PHE A 306 -2.33 -15.44 -0.37
C PHE A 306 -1.74 -15.61 1.03
N GLU A 307 -1.69 -16.86 1.51
CA GLU A 307 -0.94 -17.17 2.72
C GLU A 307 0.56 -17.09 2.42
N LYS A 308 1.31 -16.36 3.26
CA LYS A 308 2.70 -16.00 3.01
C LYS A 308 2.90 -15.50 1.57
N PHE A 309 3.97 -15.91 0.88
CA PHE A 309 4.22 -15.63 -0.53
C PHE A 309 3.97 -16.87 -1.41
N GLU A 310 2.92 -17.63 -1.09
CA GLU A 310 2.59 -18.86 -1.80
C GLU A 310 1.67 -18.58 -3.00
N LEU A 311 2.27 -18.06 -4.08
CA LEU A 311 1.58 -17.78 -5.34
C LEU A 311 1.49 -19.05 -6.21
N SER A 312 0.54 -19.09 -7.15
CA SER A 312 0.59 -20.12 -8.21
C SER A 312 1.78 -19.90 -9.13
N ASP A 313 2.25 -20.97 -9.78
CA ASP A 313 3.40 -20.91 -10.71
C ASP A 313 3.21 -19.81 -11.78
N LYS A 314 1.99 -19.67 -12.30
CA LYS A 314 1.70 -18.70 -13.36
C LYS A 314 1.76 -17.26 -12.88
N LEU A 315 1.24 -17.01 -11.68
CA LEU A 315 1.29 -15.68 -11.08
C LEU A 315 2.72 -15.36 -10.64
N TYR A 316 3.45 -16.34 -10.10
CA TYR A 316 4.86 -16.20 -9.76
C TYR A 316 5.70 -15.84 -10.98
N ASP A 317 5.54 -16.57 -12.08
CA ASP A 317 6.25 -16.29 -13.33
C ASP A 317 5.95 -14.88 -13.83
N LEU A 318 4.69 -14.43 -13.80
CA LEU A 318 4.32 -13.06 -14.15
C LEU A 318 5.01 -12.00 -13.29
N VAL A 319 5.14 -12.25 -11.98
CA VAL A 319 5.77 -11.31 -11.05
C VAL A 319 7.28 -11.26 -11.29
N MET A 320 7.91 -12.42 -11.50
CA MET A 320 9.37 -12.54 -11.60
C MET A 320 9.93 -12.30 -13.02
N SER A 321 9.10 -12.36 -14.06
CA SER A 321 9.53 -12.14 -15.44
C SER A 321 9.61 -10.66 -15.82
N GLN A 322 9.32 -9.73 -14.91
CA GLN A 322 9.31 -8.29 -15.22
C GLN A 322 10.71 -7.70 -15.04
N PRO A 323 11.15 -6.79 -15.95
CA PRO A 323 12.39 -6.05 -15.74
C PRO A 323 12.23 -5.18 -14.49
N HIS A 324 13.11 -5.40 -13.50
CA HIS A 324 13.20 -4.64 -12.25
C HIS A 324 14.20 -3.49 -12.33
#